data_AF-A0A7K8BA01-F1
#
_entry.id   AF-A0A7K8BA01-F1
#
_cell.length_a   1.000
_cell.length_b   1.000
_cell.length_c   1.000
_cell.angle_alpha   90.00
_cell.angle_beta   90.00
_cell.angle_gamma   90.00
#
_symmetry.space_group_name_H-M   'P 1'
#
loop_
_entity.id
_entity.type
_entity.pdbx_description
1 polymer ?
#
loop_
_entity_poly.entity_id
_entity_poly.type
_entity_poly.pdbx_seq_one_letter_code
_entity_poly.pdbx_strand_id
1 'polypeptide(L)'
;MLSNKRIQELELVMEFEKVEECFKEVSSWIENVGRKRLKETINLDDSLEMLLQAQKQFKEFDLVASEYCKRGQEALKKMNQWEDFSFVDVHSYRVKLQTYEDQLEEFCTQLDETRHRVCETVRLYEFFDKVRQGICCTEEGVKS
;
A
#
# COMPACT_ATOMS: atom_id res chain seq x y z
N MET A 1 -42.92 5.20 -17.91
CA MET A 1 -41.52 5.46 -17.48
C MET A 1 -40.81 4.19 -16.98
N LEU A 2 -41.00 3.03 -17.63
CA LEU A 2 -40.35 1.76 -17.23
C LEU A 2 -39.00 1.51 -17.94
N SER A 3 -38.79 2.13 -19.10
CA SER A 3 -37.55 2.01 -19.89
C SER A 3 -36.31 2.52 -19.15
N ASN A 4 -36.43 3.59 -18.36
CA ASN A 4 -35.30 4.19 -17.65
C ASN A 4 -34.86 3.35 -16.45
N LYS A 5 -35.80 2.67 -15.77
CA LYS A 5 -35.47 1.86 -14.60
C LYS A 5 -34.58 0.67 -14.96
N ARG A 6 -34.90 -0.01 -16.08
CA ARG A 6 -34.11 -1.16 -16.54
C ARG A 6 -32.73 -0.76 -17.06
N ILE A 7 -32.59 0.44 -17.64
CA ILE A 7 -31.28 0.98 -18.03
C ILE A 7 -30.43 1.26 -16.79
N GLN A 8 -31.00 1.92 -15.78
CA GLN A 8 -30.30 2.21 -14.52
C GLN A 8 -29.86 0.94 -13.78
N GLU A 9 -30.70 -0.09 -13.76
CA GLU A 9 -30.35 -1.39 -13.18
C GLU A 9 -29.18 -2.06 -13.92
N LEU A 10 -29.15 -1.99 -15.26
CA LEU A 10 -28.04 -2.52 -16.06
C LEU A 10 -26.74 -1.71 -15.85
N GLU A 11 -26.83 -0.38 -15.78
CA GLU A 11 -25.68 0.49 -15.48
C GLU A 11 -25.07 0.16 -14.11
N LEU A 12 -25.91 -0.12 -13.11
CA LEU A 12 -25.47 -0.52 -11.77
C LEU A 12 -24.73 -1.88 -11.79
N VAL A 13 -25.26 -2.87 -12.52
CA VAL A 13 -24.61 -4.18 -12.67
C VAL A 13 -23.25 -4.03 -13.36
N MET A 14 -23.17 -3.22 -14.42
CA MET A 14 -21.91 -2.99 -15.13
C MET A 14 -20.86 -2.29 -14.25
N GLU A 15 -21.26 -1.31 -13.43
CA GLU A 15 -20.32 -0.67 -12.52
C GLU A 15 -19.88 -1.64 -11.41
N PHE A 16 -20.80 -2.49 -10.94
CA PHE A 16 -20.48 -3.54 -9.98
C PHE A 16 -19.41 -4.51 -10.48
N GLU A 17 -19.57 -5.01 -11.71
CA GLU A 17 -18.61 -5.91 -12.34
C GLU A 17 -17.21 -5.28 -12.45
N LYS A 18 -17.12 -3.99 -12.82
CA LYS A 18 -15.83 -3.28 -12.89
C LYS A 18 -15.14 -3.16 -11.54
N VAL A 19 -15.91 -2.91 -10.49
CA VAL A 19 -15.34 -2.78 -9.14
C VAL A 19 -14.91 -4.15 -8.61
N GLU A 20 -15.67 -5.22 -8.89
CA GLU A 20 -15.26 -6.59 -8.57
C GLU A 20 -13.99 -7.00 -9.33
N GLU A 21 -13.86 -6.62 -10.61
CA GLU A 21 -12.64 -6.84 -11.40
C GLU A 21 -11.44 -6.09 -10.81
N CYS A 22 -11.65 -4.83 -10.38
CA CYS A 22 -10.61 -4.04 -9.70
C CYS A 22 -10.11 -4.76 -8.43
N PHE A 23 -11.02 -5.29 -7.61
CA PHE A 23 -10.63 -6.08 -6.43
C PHE A 23 -9.80 -7.31 -6.80
N LYS A 24 -10.23 -8.07 -7.82
CA LYS A 24 -9.47 -9.25 -8.28
C LYS A 24 -8.06 -8.88 -8.74
N GLU A 25 -7.92 -7.77 -9.47
CA GLU A 25 -6.62 -7.28 -9.92
C GLU A 25 -5.73 -6.87 -8.74
N VAL A 26 -6.26 -6.06 -7.82
CA VAL A 26 -5.52 -5.57 -6.64
C VAL A 26 -5.11 -6.72 -5.73
N SER A 27 -6.04 -7.62 -5.38
CA SER A 27 -5.74 -8.81 -4.57
C SER A 27 -4.69 -9.70 -5.22
N SER A 28 -4.81 -9.95 -6.52
CA SER A 28 -3.83 -10.75 -7.26
C SER A 28 -2.45 -10.09 -7.23
N TRP A 29 -2.37 -8.78 -7.41
CA TRP A 29 -1.12 -8.06 -7.36
C TRP A 29 -0.49 -8.09 -5.95
N ILE A 30 -1.29 -7.88 -4.90
CA ILE A 30 -0.84 -7.95 -3.50
C ILE A 30 -0.21 -9.31 -3.21
N GLU A 31 -0.90 -10.41 -3.54
CA GLU A 31 -0.42 -11.76 -3.23
C GLU A 31 0.79 -12.16 -4.08
N ASN A 32 0.77 -11.83 -5.37
CA ASN A 32 1.77 -12.32 -6.31
C ASN A 32 3.04 -11.47 -6.37
N VAL A 33 2.93 -10.17 -6.05
CA VAL A 33 4.01 -9.18 -6.17
C VAL A 33 4.24 -8.48 -4.84
N GLY A 34 3.21 -7.81 -4.30
CA GLY A 34 3.32 -6.93 -3.14
C GLY A 34 3.97 -7.60 -1.93
N ARG A 35 3.38 -8.71 -1.46
CA ARG A 35 3.86 -9.45 -0.27
C ARG A 35 5.26 -10.03 -0.46
N LYS A 36 5.58 -10.51 -1.67
CA LYS A 36 6.92 -11.05 -1.97
C LYS A 36 7.99 -9.96 -1.88
N ARG A 37 7.74 -8.80 -2.49
CA ARG A 37 8.64 -7.65 -2.46
C ARG A 37 8.80 -7.08 -1.05
N LEU A 38 7.72 -7.00 -0.26
CA LEU A 38 7.81 -6.58 1.14
C LEU A 38 8.71 -7.52 1.95
N LYS A 39 8.55 -8.84 1.78
CA LYS A 39 9.37 -9.85 2.47
C LYS A 39 10.86 -9.74 2.11
N GLU A 40 11.18 -9.48 0.84
CA GLU A 40 12.56 -9.29 0.39
C GLU A 40 13.20 -8.04 1.00
N THR A 41 12.43 -6.98 1.22
CA THR A 41 12.89 -5.71 1.79
C THR A 41 13.25 -5.82 3.29
N ILE A 42 12.80 -6.86 4.00
CA ILE A 42 13.06 -7.06 5.44
C ILE A 42 14.53 -7.44 5.69
N ASN A 43 15.24 -7.97 4.70
CA ASN A 43 16.66 -8.32 4.80
C ASN A 43 17.51 -7.06 4.60
N LEU A 44 17.63 -6.26 5.65
CA LEU A 44 18.46 -5.05 5.66
C LEU A 44 19.94 -5.43 5.77
N ASP A 45 20.74 -5.04 4.78
CA ASP A 45 22.17 -5.33 4.67
C ASP A 45 23.04 -4.55 5.69
N ASP A 46 24.23 -5.07 5.99
CA ASP A 46 25.16 -4.55 7.01
C ASP A 46 25.98 -3.30 6.58
N SER A 47 25.77 -2.77 5.37
CA SER A 47 26.51 -1.60 4.89
C SER A 47 25.59 -0.45 4.48
N LEU A 48 26.03 0.79 4.75
CA LEU A 48 25.27 1.99 4.40
C LEU A 48 25.01 2.09 2.89
N GLU A 49 25.97 1.69 2.05
CA GLU A 49 25.80 1.69 0.59
C GLU A 49 24.66 0.75 0.15
N MET A 50 24.65 -0.48 0.67
CA MET A 50 23.59 -1.45 0.37
C MET A 50 22.23 -1.00 0.93
N LEU A 51 22.19 -0.39 2.12
CA LEU A 51 20.96 0.18 2.68
C LEU A 51 20.40 1.33 1.83
N LEU A 52 21.27 2.19 1.28
CA LEU A 52 20.85 3.27 0.38
C LEU A 52 20.29 2.70 -0.94
N GLN A 53 20.91 1.64 -1.47
CA GLN A 53 20.41 0.93 -2.65
C GLN A 53 19.05 0.26 -2.36
N ALA A 54 18.91 -0.43 -1.24
CA ALA A 54 17.67 -1.04 -0.81
C ALA A 54 16.55 0.01 -0.60
N GLN A 55 16.87 1.17 0.00
CA GLN A 55 15.92 2.27 0.13
C GLN A 55 15.48 2.79 -1.24
N LYS A 56 16.38 2.92 -2.21
CA LYS A 56 16.03 3.35 -3.56
C LYS A 56 15.07 2.36 -4.23
N GLN A 57 15.39 1.07 -4.18
CA GLN A 57 14.54 0.01 -4.72
C GLN A 57 13.18 -0.03 -4.04
N PHE A 58 13.15 0.15 -2.72
CA PHE A 58 11.91 0.22 -1.96
C PHE A 58 11.07 1.44 -2.37
N LYS A 59 11.66 2.61 -2.60
CA LYS A 59 10.92 3.80 -3.08
C LYS A 59 10.26 3.56 -4.43
N GLU A 60 10.93 2.88 -5.36
CA GLU A 60 10.36 2.52 -6.66
C GLU A 60 9.17 1.56 -6.49
N PHE A 61 9.31 0.58 -5.59
CA PHE A 61 8.23 -0.34 -5.25
C PHE A 61 7.06 0.37 -4.54
N ASP A 62 7.34 1.25 -3.59
CA ASP A 62 6.37 1.97 -2.75
C ASP A 62 5.44 2.85 -3.59
N LEU A 63 5.95 3.45 -4.67
CA LEU A 63 5.13 4.21 -5.62
C LEU A 63 4.06 3.32 -6.28
N VAL A 64 4.46 2.13 -6.73
CA VAL A 64 3.53 1.18 -7.36
C VAL A 64 2.56 0.62 -6.33
N ALA A 65 3.07 0.22 -5.16
CA ALA A 65 2.26 -0.31 -4.07
C ALA A 65 1.21 0.69 -3.59
N SER A 66 1.58 1.95 -3.42
CA SER A 66 0.67 3.02 -3.02
C SER A 66 -0.46 3.25 -4.04
N GLU A 67 -0.18 3.11 -5.33
CA GLU A 67 -1.22 3.21 -6.37
C GLU A 67 -2.20 2.03 -6.29
N TYR A 68 -1.73 0.81 -6.06
CA TYR A 68 -2.61 -0.34 -5.83
C TYR A 68 -3.43 -0.18 -4.55
N CYS A 69 -2.83 0.31 -3.45
CA CYS A 69 -3.55 0.62 -2.22
C CYS A 69 -4.67 1.64 -2.48
N LYS A 70 -4.35 2.73 -3.17
CA LYS A 70 -5.31 3.78 -3.53
C LYS A 70 -6.45 3.24 -4.39
N ARG A 71 -6.15 2.49 -5.46
CA ARG A 71 -7.16 1.86 -6.32
C ARG A 71 -8.08 0.94 -5.53
N GLY A 72 -7.52 0.14 -4.62
CA GLY A 72 -8.30 -0.73 -3.74
C GLY A 72 -9.22 0.03 -2.79
N GLN A 73 -8.75 1.13 -2.20
CA GLN A 73 -9.53 1.99 -1.32
C GLN A 73 -10.67 2.71 -2.07
N GLU A 74 -10.40 3.17 -3.30
CA GLU A 74 -11.44 3.77 -4.15
C GLU A 74 -12.52 2.75 -4.52
N ALA A 75 -12.15 1.50 -4.80
CA ALA A 75 -13.08 0.41 -5.06
C ALA A 75 -13.93 0.06 -3.83
N LEU A 76 -13.34 -0.01 -2.63
CA LEU A 76 -14.06 -0.18 -1.36
C LEU A 76 -15.06 0.94 -1.12
N LYS A 77 -14.64 2.19 -1.32
CA LYS A 77 -15.50 3.37 -1.16
C LYS A 77 -16.72 3.33 -2.08
N LYS A 78 -16.56 2.84 -3.32
CA LYS A 78 -17.68 2.65 -4.26
C LYS A 78 -18.62 1.54 -3.79
N MET A 79 -18.09 0.43 -3.27
CA MET A 79 -18.91 -0.69 -2.77
C MET A 79 -19.73 -0.33 -1.54
N ASN A 80 -19.17 0.44 -0.60
CA ASN A 80 -19.90 0.89 0.58
C ASN A 80 -21.11 1.77 0.23
N GLN A 81 -21.12 2.41 -0.95
CA GLN A 81 -22.29 3.15 -1.45
C GLN A 81 -23.38 2.22 -2.00
N TRP A 82 -23.10 0.93 -2.20
CA TRP A 82 -24.05 -0.04 -2.74
C TRP A 82 -24.66 -0.97 -1.70
N GLU A 83 -24.22 -0.92 -0.44
CA GLU A 83 -24.84 -1.68 0.65
C GLU A 83 -26.34 -1.38 0.82
N ASP A 84 -26.80 -0.22 0.35
CA ASP A 84 -28.21 0.20 0.38
C ASP A 84 -29.10 -0.49 -0.68
N PHE A 85 -28.54 -1.26 -1.62
CA PHE A 85 -29.28 -1.91 -2.70
C PHE A 85 -29.51 -3.41 -2.44
N SER A 86 -30.79 -3.80 -2.34
CA SER A 86 -31.21 -5.18 -1.98
C SER A 86 -31.11 -6.23 -3.11
N PHE A 87 -30.33 -5.99 -4.17
CA PHE A 87 -30.43 -6.75 -5.43
C PHE A 87 -29.48 -7.95 -5.55
N VAL A 88 -28.46 -8.05 -4.71
CA VAL A 88 -27.44 -9.13 -4.76
C VAL A 88 -27.63 -10.07 -3.56
N ASP A 89 -27.21 -11.33 -3.66
CA ASP A 89 -27.05 -12.22 -2.50
C ASP A 89 -26.05 -11.61 -1.51
N VAL A 90 -26.55 -10.71 -0.65
CA VAL A 90 -25.77 -9.75 0.14
C VAL A 90 -24.82 -10.47 1.09
N HIS A 91 -25.16 -11.69 1.53
CA HIS A 91 -24.38 -12.39 2.55
C HIS A 91 -23.08 -12.97 2.00
N SER A 92 -23.12 -13.72 0.89
CA SER A 92 -21.90 -14.29 0.29
C SER A 92 -20.98 -13.20 -0.24
N TYR A 93 -21.54 -12.09 -0.70
CA TYR A 93 -20.78 -10.93 -1.15
C TYR A 93 -20.13 -10.16 0.00
N ARG A 94 -20.85 -9.95 1.12
CA ARG A 94 -20.32 -9.28 2.31
C ARG A 94 -19.11 -9.98 2.89
N VAL A 95 -19.12 -11.32 2.93
CA VAL A 95 -17.96 -12.10 3.42
C VAL A 95 -16.74 -11.90 2.51
N LYS A 96 -16.94 -11.89 1.19
CA LYS A 96 -15.85 -11.62 0.23
C LYS A 96 -15.32 -10.19 0.34
N LEU A 97 -16.22 -9.21 0.53
CA LEU A 97 -15.85 -7.81 0.70
C LEU A 97 -15.01 -7.61 1.96
N GLN A 98 -15.42 -8.20 3.09
CA GLN A 98 -14.64 -8.15 4.33
C GLN A 98 -13.26 -8.76 4.15
N THR A 99 -13.17 -9.92 3.49
CA THR A 99 -11.88 -10.58 3.21
C THR A 99 -10.95 -9.68 2.39
N TYR A 100 -11.51 -8.94 1.42
CA TYR A 100 -10.76 -8.00 0.61
C TYR A 100 -10.30 -6.78 1.42
N GLU A 101 -11.18 -6.21 2.24
CA GLU A 101 -10.87 -5.09 3.12
C GLU A 101 -9.75 -5.44 4.09
N ASP A 102 -9.85 -6.59 4.77
CA ASP A 102 -8.84 -7.09 5.70
C ASP A 102 -7.48 -7.27 5.00
N GLN A 103 -7.47 -7.87 3.80
CA GLN A 103 -6.24 -8.07 3.01
C GLN A 103 -5.59 -6.74 2.62
N LEU A 104 -6.40 -5.76 2.19
CA LEU A 104 -5.91 -4.46 1.75
C LEU A 104 -5.36 -3.67 2.93
N GLU A 105 -6.08 -3.64 4.06
CA GLU A 105 -5.65 -2.97 5.29
C GLU A 105 -4.34 -3.56 5.82
N GLU A 106 -4.25 -4.89 5.89
CA GLU A 106 -3.04 -5.59 6.31
C GLU A 106 -1.85 -5.21 5.42
N PHE A 107 -2.04 -5.21 4.10
CA PHE A 107 -0.98 -4.84 3.16
C PHE A 107 -0.55 -3.37 3.29
N CYS A 108 -1.50 -2.44 3.39
CA CYS A 108 -1.22 -1.01 3.61
C CYS A 108 -0.39 -0.81 4.89
N THR A 109 -0.79 -1.47 5.97
CA THR A 109 -0.10 -1.39 7.26
C THR A 109 1.35 -1.89 7.14
N GLN A 110 1.54 -3.05 6.51
CA GLN A 110 2.88 -3.61 6.28
C GLN A 110 3.77 -2.71 5.39
N LEU A 111 3.18 -2.06 4.40
CA LEU A 111 3.87 -1.12 3.53
C LEU A 111 4.35 0.11 4.32
N ASP A 112 3.48 0.68 5.16
CA ASP A 112 3.79 1.84 6.01
C ASP A 112 4.86 1.52 7.05
N GLU A 113 4.74 0.38 7.74
CA GLU A 113 5.75 -0.10 8.68
C GLU A 113 7.11 -0.30 8.00
N THR A 114 7.12 -0.88 6.80
CA THR A 114 8.35 -1.09 6.04
C THR A 114 8.96 0.24 5.60
N ARG A 115 8.13 1.20 5.16
CA ARG A 115 8.57 2.56 4.81
C ARG A 115 9.25 3.23 5.98
N HIS A 116 8.65 3.16 7.17
CA HIS A 116 9.23 3.72 8.38
C HIS A 116 10.54 3.03 8.74
N ARG A 117 10.57 1.69 8.76
CA ARG A 117 11.76 0.93 9.10
C ARG A 117 12.94 1.25 8.18
N VAL A 118 12.73 1.24 6.86
CA VAL A 118 13.76 1.57 5.86
C VAL A 118 14.28 3.00 6.05
N CYS A 119 13.40 3.97 6.27
CA CYS A 119 13.80 5.36 6.49
C CYS A 119 14.65 5.53 7.75
N GLU A 120 14.22 4.94 8.87
CA GLU A 120 14.90 5.07 10.16
C GLU A 120 16.24 4.31 10.18
N THR A 121 16.32 3.13 9.57
CA THR A 121 17.59 2.39 9.46
C THR A 121 18.63 3.18 8.66
N VAL A 122 18.26 3.77 7.52
CA VAL A 122 19.19 4.60 6.73
C VAL A 122 19.65 5.81 7.53
N ARG A 123 18.73 6.54 8.18
CA ARG A 123 19.07 7.71 9.02
C ARG A 123 20.06 7.36 10.12
N LEU A 124 19.87 6.22 10.77
CA LEU A 124 20.77 5.74 11.83
C LEU A 124 22.18 5.45 11.29
N TYR A 125 22.29 4.79 10.15
CA TYR A 125 23.60 4.47 9.55
C TYR A 125 24.31 5.72 9.00
N GLU A 126 23.59 6.65 8.39
CA GLU A 126 24.13 7.95 7.99
C GLU A 126 24.66 8.73 9.20
N PHE A 127 23.96 8.66 10.35
CA PHE A 127 24.43 9.27 11.59
C PHE A 127 25.75 8.65 12.04
N PHE A 128 25.86 7.31 12.10
CA PHE A 128 27.11 6.64 12.46
C PHE A 128 28.25 6.95 11.49
N ASP A 129 27.97 7.06 10.19
CA ASP A 129 28.96 7.46 9.19
C ASP A 129 29.48 8.88 9.44
N LYS A 130 28.59 9.85 9.71
CA LYS A 130 28.98 11.23 10.05
C LYS A 130 29.83 11.31 11.32
N VAL A 131 29.48 10.53 12.35
CA VAL A 131 30.25 10.46 13.61
C VAL A 131 31.63 9.86 13.33
N ARG A 132 31.72 8.76 12.58
CA ARG A 132 33.00 8.14 12.19
C ARG A 132 33.89 9.08 11.38
N GLN A 133 33.30 9.90 10.51
CA GLN A 133 34.03 10.90 9.73
C GLN A 133 34.44 12.14 10.54
N GLY A 134 34.08 12.23 11.83
CA GLY A 134 34.41 13.37 12.70
C GLY A 134 33.60 14.64 12.41
N ILE A 135 32.58 14.55 11.54
CA ILE A 135 31.77 15.68 11.09
C ILE A 135 30.79 16.15 12.20
N CYS A 136 30.50 15.29 13.18
CA CYS A 136 29.58 15.60 14.28
C CYS A 136 30.21 16.44 15.42
N CYS A 137 31.53 16.65 15.44
CA CYS A 137 32.24 17.29 16.57
C CYS A 137 32.75 18.71 16.29
N THR A 138 32.27 19.39 15.25
CA THR A 138 32.57 20.81 15.01
C THR A 138 31.38 21.69 15.37
N GLU A 139 30.99 21.69 16.64
CA GLU A 139 30.42 22.90 17.24
C GLU A 139 31.54 23.58 18.03
N GLU A 140 31.68 24.86 17.73
CA GLU A 140 32.85 25.68 17.99
C GLU A 140 33.23 25.70 19.47
N GLY A 141 34.47 25.30 19.74
CA GLY A 141 35.20 25.88 20.87
C GLY A 141 35.24 27.38 20.67
N VAL A 142 34.36 28.10 21.37
CA VAL A 142 34.40 29.56 21.52
C VAL A 142 35.79 29.91 22.04
N LYS A 143 36.64 30.35 21.11
CA LYS A 143 37.90 30.99 21.43
C LYS A 143 37.61 32.42 21.88
N SER A 144 38.07 32.67 23.11
CA SER A 144 38.50 33.94 23.70
C SER A 144 37.53 34.64 24.63
#